data_AF-A0A0F8XKT7-F1
#
_entry.id   AF-A0A0F8XKT7-F1
#
_cell.length_a   1.000
_cell.length_b   1.000
_cell.length_c   1.000
_cell.angle_alpha   90.00
_cell.angle_beta   90.00
_cell.angle_gamma   90.00
#
_symmetry.space_group_name_H-M   'P 1'
#
loop_
_entity.id
_entity.type
_entity.pdbx_description
1 polymer ?
#
loop_
_entity_poly.entity_id
_entity_poly.type
_entity_poly.pdbx_seq_one_letter_code
_entity_poly.pdbx_strand_id
1 'polypeptide(L)'
;AGESVYMDQQPETRAQMEFLESIYMVSGANFHDGAEVVNYPFDTWQDLHADDEWYRETSGEYAATAQQGSGVVKYMESVRFPDGITNGWEWYFTEGSRQDWINYYYHAREVTIEITEEKHPPASELPYYWFYNYPSLLRYIEQSLFGIQGMIKDKDTGEPLQATIRIQDHDKLGSQILSDSPTGYFARLIEPGIWNLEISADGYEDLQINGVESVRDQACWLDIELSSLDSDIRNRQSQKISGIAFLTGSELNLPVNNAGVHGIYIYDLKGKLVHQYYKNYPSTGRYMYSLEGTGLPSGVYILKIITPVDIQSYKIFKLQ
;
A
#
# COMPACT_ATOMS: atom_id res chain seq x y z
N ALA A 1 -8.67 -8.94 -10.50
CA ALA A 1 -8.50 -8.50 -11.91
C ALA A 1 -7.01 -8.38 -12.26
N GLY A 2 -6.16 -9.32 -11.81
CA GLY A 2 -4.69 -9.16 -11.84
C GLY A 2 -3.95 -9.92 -12.95
N GLU A 3 -4.56 -10.90 -13.62
CA GLU A 3 -3.83 -11.74 -14.58
C GLU A 3 -3.70 -11.13 -15.99
N SER A 4 -4.52 -10.14 -16.35
CA SER A 4 -4.55 -9.61 -17.73
C SER A 4 -3.54 -8.51 -18.03
N VAL A 5 -2.86 -7.94 -17.02
CA VAL A 5 -1.89 -6.85 -17.22
C VAL A 5 -0.49 -7.37 -17.57
N TYR A 6 -0.13 -8.59 -17.14
CA TYR A 6 1.21 -9.15 -17.32
C TYR A 6 1.47 -9.79 -18.70
N MET A 7 0.45 -10.00 -19.53
CA MET A 7 0.59 -10.76 -20.79
C MET A 7 1.19 -9.95 -21.95
N ASP A 8 1.10 -8.61 -21.91
CA ASP A 8 1.54 -7.72 -23.00
C ASP A 8 2.82 -6.91 -22.69
N GLN A 9 3.45 -7.15 -21.53
CA GLN A 9 4.67 -6.43 -21.11
C GLN A 9 5.93 -7.07 -21.68
N GLN A 10 6.97 -6.24 -21.93
CA GLN A 10 8.30 -6.74 -22.26
C GLN A 10 8.87 -7.59 -21.11
N PRO A 11 9.71 -8.60 -21.40
CA PRO A 11 10.20 -9.52 -20.38
C PRO A 11 10.97 -8.82 -19.25
N GLU A 12 11.70 -7.74 -19.53
CA GLU A 12 12.41 -6.93 -18.54
C GLU A 12 11.46 -6.20 -17.61
N THR A 13 10.38 -5.61 -18.15
CA THR A 13 9.34 -4.95 -17.36
C THR A 13 8.69 -5.94 -16.38
N ARG A 14 8.31 -7.12 -16.87
CA ARG A 14 7.73 -8.16 -16.02
C ARG A 14 8.71 -8.60 -14.92
N ALA A 15 9.97 -8.84 -15.28
CA ALA A 15 10.99 -9.24 -14.30
C ALA A 15 11.21 -8.17 -13.23
N GLN A 16 11.18 -6.88 -13.60
CA GLN A 16 11.30 -5.77 -12.64
C GLN A 16 10.11 -5.72 -11.69
N MET A 17 8.88 -5.87 -12.20
CA MET A 17 7.68 -5.89 -11.38
C MET A 17 7.67 -7.09 -10.42
N GLU A 18 7.97 -8.30 -10.91
CA GLU A 18 8.09 -9.50 -10.09
C GLU A 18 9.17 -9.35 -9.00
N PHE A 19 10.31 -8.73 -9.33
CA PHE A 19 11.36 -8.46 -8.34
C PHE A 19 10.89 -7.47 -7.27
N LEU A 20 10.26 -6.35 -7.66
CA LEU A 20 9.76 -5.35 -6.73
C LEU A 20 8.65 -5.92 -5.84
N GLU A 21 7.80 -6.80 -6.34
CA GLU A 21 6.79 -7.53 -5.54
C GLU A 21 7.42 -8.54 -4.55
N SER A 22 8.67 -8.97 -4.77
CA SER A 22 9.38 -9.90 -3.90
C SER A 22 10.14 -9.24 -2.73
N ILE A 23 10.25 -7.91 -2.74
CA ILE A 23 10.92 -7.12 -1.72
C ILE A 23 9.97 -6.05 -1.17
N TYR A 24 10.33 -5.46 -0.02
CA TYR A 24 9.67 -4.27 0.49
C TYR A 24 10.53 -3.03 0.18
N MET A 25 10.32 -2.43 -0.98
CA MET A 25 11.06 -1.24 -1.39
C MET A 25 10.38 0.02 -0.84
N VAL A 26 11.16 0.87 -0.15
CA VAL A 26 10.69 2.16 0.39
C VAL A 26 11.10 3.31 -0.54
N SER A 27 12.34 3.28 -1.02
CA SER A 27 12.93 4.28 -1.90
C SER A 27 13.73 3.62 -3.03
N GLY A 28 13.72 4.23 -4.20
CA GLY A 28 14.47 3.83 -5.37
C GLY A 28 14.94 5.03 -6.19
N ALA A 29 15.85 4.78 -7.12
CA ALA A 29 16.20 5.70 -8.20
C ALA A 29 16.49 4.87 -9.45
N ASN A 30 16.05 5.34 -10.61
CA ASN A 30 16.44 4.79 -11.89
C ASN A 30 17.37 5.78 -12.62
N PHE A 31 18.41 5.28 -13.28
CA PHE A 31 19.48 6.11 -13.86
C PHE A 31 19.39 6.17 -15.36
N HIS A 32 19.50 7.37 -15.90
CA HIS A 32 19.34 7.69 -17.31
C HIS A 32 20.45 8.62 -17.82
N ASP A 33 20.42 8.88 -19.12
CA ASP A 33 21.35 9.74 -19.85
C ASP A 33 20.63 10.60 -20.91
N GLY A 34 21.33 11.64 -21.36
CA GLY A 34 20.83 12.63 -22.32
C GLY A 34 20.45 13.97 -21.69
N ALA A 35 20.59 14.10 -20.37
CA ALA A 35 20.51 15.34 -19.60
C ALA A 35 21.32 15.22 -18.30
N GLU A 36 21.43 16.32 -17.56
CA GLU A 36 21.96 16.35 -16.20
C GLU A 36 20.92 17.00 -15.28
N VAL A 37 20.03 16.18 -14.71
CA VAL A 37 18.89 16.63 -13.91
C VAL A 37 18.31 15.47 -13.08
N VAL A 38 17.79 15.78 -11.89
CA VAL A 38 16.94 14.85 -11.14
C VAL A 38 15.48 15.12 -11.51
N ASN A 39 14.89 14.18 -12.23
CA ASN A 39 13.50 14.18 -12.65
C ASN A 39 12.64 13.51 -11.57
N TYR A 40 11.64 14.22 -11.04
CA TYR A 40 10.74 13.71 -10.00
C TYR A 40 9.28 13.64 -10.46
N PRO A 41 8.44 12.83 -9.79
CA PRO A 41 7.09 12.55 -10.23
C PRO A 41 6.16 13.76 -10.27
N PHE A 42 5.08 13.72 -11.07
CA PHE A 42 4.76 12.65 -12.03
C PHE A 42 5.30 12.95 -13.42
N ASP A 43 5.56 11.91 -14.21
CA ASP A 43 5.90 12.03 -15.64
C ASP A 43 4.64 12.12 -16.52
N THR A 44 3.55 11.47 -16.09
CA THR A 44 2.32 11.26 -16.87
C THR A 44 1.26 12.33 -16.62
N TRP A 45 1.20 12.91 -15.43
CA TRP A 45 0.09 13.77 -15.00
C TRP A 45 0.57 15.17 -14.61
N GLN A 46 -0.27 16.17 -14.96
CA GLN A 46 -0.04 17.56 -14.57
C GLN A 46 -0.23 17.81 -13.06
N ASP A 47 -1.06 17.00 -12.40
CA ASP A 47 -1.24 17.08 -10.96
C ASP A 47 0.07 16.72 -10.25
N LEU A 48 0.47 17.53 -9.28
CA LEU A 48 1.63 17.24 -8.45
C LEU A 48 1.34 16.10 -7.47
N HIS A 49 2.37 15.30 -7.20
CA HIS A 49 2.34 14.30 -6.14
C HIS A 49 2.02 14.96 -4.78
N ALA A 50 1.34 14.24 -3.87
CA ALA A 50 1.01 14.78 -2.54
C ALA A 50 2.25 15.27 -1.78
N ASP A 51 3.32 14.48 -1.78
CA ASP A 51 4.63 14.82 -1.21
C ASP A 51 5.58 15.57 -2.18
N ASP A 52 5.08 16.42 -3.08
CA ASP A 52 5.90 17.19 -4.03
C ASP A 52 7.07 17.93 -3.35
N GLU A 53 6.83 18.52 -2.18
CA GLU A 53 7.87 19.20 -1.41
C GLU A 53 9.00 18.25 -1.01
N TRP A 54 8.68 17.02 -0.62
CA TRP A 54 9.69 16.00 -0.30
C TRP A 54 10.54 15.62 -1.50
N TYR A 55 9.91 15.46 -2.67
CA TYR A 55 10.64 15.20 -3.90
C TYR A 55 11.54 16.36 -4.29
N ARG A 56 11.06 17.60 -4.20
CA ARG A 56 11.84 18.78 -4.56
C ARG A 56 13.05 18.94 -3.65
N GLU A 57 12.88 18.83 -2.34
CA GLU A 57 13.98 18.94 -1.38
C GLU A 57 14.99 17.79 -1.55
N THR A 58 14.52 16.55 -1.62
CA THR A 58 15.41 15.38 -1.77
C THR A 58 16.16 15.38 -3.10
N SER A 59 15.49 15.73 -4.20
CA SER A 59 16.10 15.86 -5.52
C SER A 59 17.10 17.02 -5.56
N GLY A 60 16.75 18.14 -4.91
CA GLY A 60 17.61 19.31 -4.78
C GLY A 60 18.87 19.00 -3.98
N GLU A 61 18.75 18.24 -2.88
CA GLU A 61 19.90 17.76 -2.11
C GLU A 61 20.84 16.90 -2.96
N TYR A 62 20.30 16.00 -3.79
CA TYR A 62 21.11 15.20 -4.71
C TYR A 62 21.87 16.11 -5.70
N ALA A 63 21.15 16.98 -6.41
CA ALA A 63 21.71 17.86 -7.44
C ALA A 63 22.76 18.81 -6.86
N ALA A 64 22.45 19.48 -5.74
CA ALA A 64 23.36 20.40 -5.07
C ALA A 64 24.63 19.69 -4.57
N THR A 65 24.49 18.48 -4.02
CA THR A 65 25.64 17.68 -3.57
C THR A 65 26.51 17.26 -4.76
N ALA A 66 25.90 16.98 -5.91
CA ALA A 66 26.61 16.52 -7.10
C ALA A 66 27.34 17.69 -7.79
N GLN A 67 26.68 18.84 -7.89
CA GLN A 67 27.25 20.12 -8.31
C GLN A 67 28.50 20.44 -7.48
N GLN A 68 28.37 20.42 -6.14
CA GLN A 68 29.48 20.69 -5.23
C GLN A 68 30.60 19.64 -5.35
N GLY A 69 30.24 18.36 -5.42
CA GLY A 69 31.17 17.24 -5.52
C GLY A 69 31.95 17.22 -6.83
N SER A 70 31.38 17.77 -7.91
CA SER A 70 32.03 17.75 -9.22
C SER A 70 33.29 18.59 -9.30
N GLY A 71 33.33 19.73 -8.61
CA GLY A 71 34.35 20.75 -8.81
C GLY A 71 34.41 21.32 -10.24
N VAL A 72 33.42 21.01 -11.08
CA VAL A 72 33.28 21.46 -12.46
C VAL A 72 32.19 22.52 -12.53
N VAL A 73 32.41 23.53 -13.37
CA VAL A 73 31.40 24.56 -13.63
C VAL A 73 30.23 23.91 -14.39
N LYS A 74 29.03 23.97 -13.82
CA LYS A 74 27.74 23.61 -14.42
C LYS A 74 27.34 22.11 -14.49
N TYR A 75 27.96 21.22 -13.73
CA TYR A 75 27.43 19.84 -13.63
C TYR A 75 26.05 19.84 -12.97
N MET A 76 25.02 19.25 -13.58
CA MET A 76 23.62 19.34 -13.13
C MET A 76 23.10 20.78 -12.96
N GLU A 77 23.61 21.73 -13.74
CA GLU A 77 23.15 23.13 -13.74
C GLU A 77 23.07 23.64 -15.18
N SER A 78 21.85 23.93 -15.65
CA SER A 78 21.63 24.45 -16.99
C SER A 78 20.60 25.58 -17.01
N VAL A 79 20.50 26.30 -18.13
CA VAL A 79 19.44 27.32 -18.29
C VAL A 79 18.05 26.69 -18.17
N ARG A 80 17.90 25.41 -18.55
CA ARG A 80 16.64 24.68 -18.47
C ARG A 80 16.36 24.18 -17.05
N PHE A 81 17.40 23.75 -16.34
CA PHE A 81 17.34 23.19 -14.99
C PHE A 81 18.33 23.94 -14.08
N PRO A 82 18.01 25.17 -13.65
CA PRO A 82 18.93 25.99 -12.88
C PRO A 82 19.27 25.37 -11.52
N ASP A 83 18.30 24.68 -10.91
CA ASP A 83 18.47 24.01 -9.62
C ASP A 83 18.81 22.51 -9.77
N GLY A 84 19.05 22.04 -10.99
CA GLY A 84 19.38 20.63 -11.27
C GLY A 84 18.25 19.63 -11.04
N ILE A 85 17.00 20.10 -10.92
CA ILE A 85 15.81 19.27 -10.75
C ILE A 85 14.71 19.65 -11.74
N THR A 86 13.78 18.74 -12.01
CA THR A 86 12.56 19.01 -12.78
C THR A 86 11.42 18.09 -12.41
N ASN A 87 10.18 18.58 -12.44
CA ASN A 87 9.01 17.71 -12.49
C ASN A 87 8.94 17.04 -13.87
N GLY A 88 8.56 15.77 -13.93
CA GLY A 88 8.54 14.99 -15.18
C GLY A 88 7.57 15.53 -16.22
N TRP A 89 6.32 15.76 -15.84
CA TRP A 89 5.32 16.33 -16.73
C TRP A 89 5.73 17.69 -17.27
N GLU A 90 6.29 18.56 -16.41
CA GLU A 90 6.80 19.88 -16.82
C GLU A 90 7.99 19.79 -17.77
N TRP A 91 8.84 18.77 -17.63
CA TRP A 91 9.96 18.55 -18.54
C TRP A 91 9.46 18.12 -19.92
N TYR A 92 8.74 17.00 -19.96
CA TYR A 92 7.96 16.51 -21.09
C TYR A 92 7.05 15.35 -20.67
N PHE A 93 5.82 15.33 -21.19
CA PHE A 93 4.88 14.23 -20.97
C PHE A 93 5.46 12.87 -21.41
N THR A 94 5.37 11.88 -20.52
CA THR A 94 5.68 10.47 -20.78
C THR A 94 4.64 9.58 -20.13
N GLU A 95 4.19 8.54 -20.82
CA GLU A 95 3.28 7.53 -20.28
C GLU A 95 3.97 6.18 -20.07
N GLY A 96 3.54 5.44 -19.04
CA GLY A 96 4.05 4.09 -18.77
C GLY A 96 5.47 4.07 -18.16
N SER A 97 5.89 5.15 -17.51
CA SER A 97 7.20 5.19 -16.85
C SER A 97 7.24 4.28 -15.62
N ARG A 98 8.42 3.70 -15.38
CA ARG A 98 8.69 2.93 -14.15
C ARG A 98 8.53 3.80 -12.91
N GLN A 99 9.01 5.04 -12.99
CA GLN A 99 8.93 6.01 -11.91
C GLN A 99 7.47 6.19 -11.46
N ASP A 100 6.55 6.54 -12.36
CA ASP A 100 5.15 6.73 -12.00
C ASP A 100 4.49 5.44 -11.51
N TRP A 101 4.88 4.28 -12.07
CA TRP A 101 4.39 2.99 -11.56
C TRP A 101 4.77 2.75 -10.11
N ILE A 102 6.02 3.04 -9.73
CA ILE A 102 6.50 2.87 -8.36
C ILE A 102 5.79 3.83 -7.41
N ASN A 103 5.66 5.09 -7.81
CA ASN A 103 5.09 6.13 -6.95
C ASN A 103 3.57 6.00 -6.79
N TYR A 104 2.86 5.58 -7.84
CA TYR A 104 1.39 5.51 -7.83
C TYR A 104 0.83 4.13 -7.46
N TYR A 105 1.36 3.05 -8.06
CA TYR A 105 0.78 1.70 -7.92
C TYR A 105 1.51 0.86 -6.88
N TYR A 106 2.84 0.99 -6.78
CA TYR A 106 3.63 0.24 -5.80
C TYR A 106 3.70 0.92 -4.43
N HIS A 107 3.34 2.21 -4.35
CA HIS A 107 3.28 2.98 -3.09
C HIS A 107 4.65 3.19 -2.40
N ALA A 108 5.71 3.37 -3.20
CA ALA A 108 7.04 3.73 -2.72
C ALA A 108 7.51 5.07 -3.34
N ARG A 109 8.76 5.47 -3.08
CA ARG A 109 9.34 6.69 -3.64
C ARG A 109 10.41 6.36 -4.67
N GLU A 110 10.25 6.80 -5.93
CA GLU A 110 11.32 6.73 -6.93
C GLU A 110 11.44 8.04 -7.71
N VAL A 111 12.68 8.41 -8.05
CA VAL A 111 13.02 9.48 -9.00
C VAL A 111 13.86 8.92 -10.16
N THR A 112 13.96 9.68 -11.24
CA THR A 112 14.81 9.40 -12.39
C THR A 112 15.99 10.35 -12.37
N ILE A 113 17.21 9.81 -12.38
CA ILE A 113 18.44 10.61 -12.29
C ILE A 113 19.16 10.56 -13.63
N GLU A 114 19.13 11.68 -14.33
CA GLU A 114 19.87 11.91 -15.58
C GLU A 114 21.28 12.37 -15.22
N ILE A 115 22.29 11.55 -15.48
CA ILE A 115 23.65 11.77 -14.94
C ILE A 115 24.63 12.37 -15.94
N THR A 116 24.32 12.37 -17.24
CA THR A 116 25.22 12.84 -18.32
C THR A 116 24.44 13.38 -19.51
N GLU A 117 24.88 14.50 -20.09
CA GLU A 117 24.30 14.97 -21.38
C GLU A 117 24.64 14.03 -22.55
N GLU A 118 25.80 13.35 -22.49
CA GLU A 118 26.21 12.36 -23.49
C GLU A 118 25.74 10.95 -23.09
N LYS A 119 25.02 10.25 -23.98
CA LYS A 119 24.50 8.89 -23.73
C LYS A 119 25.56 7.81 -23.61
N HIS A 120 26.71 8.04 -24.23
CA HIS A 120 27.83 7.10 -24.27
C HIS A 120 29.14 7.86 -24.07
N PRO A 121 29.37 8.41 -22.86
CA PRO A 121 30.56 9.20 -22.61
C PRO A 121 31.81 8.32 -22.74
N PRO A 122 32.98 8.90 -23.08
CA PRO A 122 34.24 8.18 -23.13
C PRO A 122 34.52 7.43 -21.82
N ALA A 123 35.03 6.20 -21.92
CA ALA A 123 35.35 5.39 -20.74
C ALA A 123 36.34 6.08 -19.76
N SER A 124 37.18 6.98 -20.28
CA SER A 124 38.09 7.81 -19.48
C SER A 124 37.39 8.80 -18.56
N GLU A 125 36.11 9.12 -18.81
CA GLU A 125 35.33 10.07 -18.03
C GLU A 125 34.48 9.44 -16.93
N LEU A 126 34.20 8.12 -17.02
CA LEU A 126 33.39 7.41 -16.03
C LEU A 126 33.87 7.59 -14.58
N PRO A 127 35.19 7.61 -14.27
CA PRO A 127 35.64 7.89 -12.90
C PRO A 127 35.19 9.27 -12.40
N TYR A 128 35.09 10.27 -13.27
CA TYR A 128 34.64 11.60 -12.88
C TYR A 128 33.16 11.59 -12.51
N TYR A 129 32.28 11.04 -13.36
CA TYR A 129 30.86 10.90 -13.04
C TYR A 129 30.62 10.11 -11.75
N TRP A 130 31.43 9.09 -11.49
CA TRP A 130 31.41 8.41 -10.19
C TRP A 130 31.71 9.38 -9.04
N PHE A 131 32.82 10.13 -9.10
CA PHE A 131 33.19 11.06 -8.02
C PHE A 131 32.18 12.19 -7.85
N TYR A 132 31.53 12.63 -8.94
CA TYR A 132 30.53 13.70 -8.91
C TYR A 132 29.30 13.24 -8.13
N ASN A 133 28.80 12.03 -8.42
CA ASN A 133 27.54 11.54 -7.87
C ASN A 133 27.70 10.72 -6.58
N TYR A 134 28.89 10.19 -6.27
CA TYR A 134 29.11 9.35 -5.09
C TYR A 134 28.55 9.93 -3.77
N PRO A 135 28.88 11.18 -3.39
CA PRO A 135 28.31 11.75 -2.16
C PRO A 135 26.77 11.92 -2.26
N SER A 136 26.24 12.31 -3.42
CA SER A 136 24.80 12.45 -3.66
C SER A 136 24.05 11.13 -3.56
N LEU A 137 24.63 10.05 -4.07
CA LEU A 137 24.08 8.69 -3.99
C LEU A 137 23.97 8.24 -2.53
N LEU A 138 25.01 8.46 -1.72
CA LEU A 138 24.96 8.14 -0.30
C LEU A 138 23.88 8.96 0.40
N ARG A 139 23.81 10.26 0.12
CA ARG A 139 22.82 11.14 0.73
C ARG A 139 21.39 10.76 0.37
N TYR A 140 21.15 10.38 -0.89
CA TYR A 140 19.83 9.91 -1.33
C TYR A 140 19.44 8.57 -0.69
N ILE A 141 20.40 7.66 -0.50
CA ILE A 141 20.16 6.42 0.24
C ILE A 141 19.83 6.72 1.71
N GLU A 142 20.50 7.69 2.34
CA GLU A 142 20.20 8.10 3.72
C GLU A 142 18.76 8.58 3.89
N GLN A 143 18.15 9.20 2.86
CA GLN A 143 16.76 9.66 2.93
C GLN A 143 15.76 8.52 3.22
N SER A 144 16.08 7.26 2.89
CA SER A 144 15.24 6.12 3.26
C SER A 144 15.23 5.81 4.76
N LEU A 145 16.12 6.43 5.54
CA LEU A 145 16.25 6.26 6.98
C LEU A 145 15.49 7.32 7.78
N PHE A 146 14.85 8.28 7.12
CA PHE A 146 14.16 9.40 7.76
C PHE A 146 12.65 9.33 7.58
N GLY A 147 11.94 10.32 8.12
CA GLY A 147 10.48 10.40 8.07
C GLY A 147 9.82 9.56 9.15
N ILE A 148 8.55 9.23 8.94
CA ILE A 148 7.76 8.46 9.92
C ILE A 148 7.94 6.98 9.61
N GLN A 149 8.45 6.21 10.57
CA GLN A 149 8.71 4.79 10.42
C GLN A 149 8.07 4.03 11.56
N GLY A 150 7.88 2.73 11.38
CA GLY A 150 7.30 1.95 12.46
C GLY A 150 7.02 0.51 12.13
N MET A 151 6.39 -0.14 13.10
CA MET A 151 5.91 -1.51 13.00
C MET A 151 4.41 -1.51 13.28
N ILE A 152 3.65 -2.28 12.50
CA ILE A 152 2.21 -2.49 12.72
C ILE A 152 1.99 -3.96 12.99
N LYS A 153 1.35 -4.26 14.12
CA LYS A 153 1.04 -5.63 14.55
C LYS A 153 -0.38 -5.76 15.08
N ASP A 154 -0.87 -6.99 15.07
CA ASP A 154 -2.11 -7.37 15.75
C ASP A 154 -1.89 -7.28 17.25
N LYS A 155 -2.79 -6.56 17.93
CA LYS A 155 -2.68 -6.29 19.37
C LYS A 155 -2.70 -7.54 20.26
N ASP A 156 -3.45 -8.57 19.88
CA ASP A 156 -3.67 -9.76 20.72
C ASP A 156 -2.62 -10.85 20.47
N THR A 157 -2.20 -11.00 19.22
CA THR A 157 -1.29 -12.06 18.78
C THR A 157 0.16 -11.58 18.66
N GLY A 158 0.37 -10.28 18.49
CA GLY A 158 1.68 -9.70 18.21
C GLY A 158 2.21 -9.97 16.80
N GLU A 159 1.40 -10.62 15.94
CA GLU A 159 1.79 -10.93 14.56
C GLU A 159 1.79 -9.66 13.69
N PRO A 160 2.73 -9.54 12.74
CA PRO A 160 2.83 -8.39 11.86
C PRO A 160 1.63 -8.27 10.92
N LEU A 161 1.27 -7.04 10.56
CA LEU A 161 0.16 -6.75 9.67
C LEU A 161 0.60 -5.95 8.45
N GLN A 162 0.06 -6.34 7.29
CA GLN A 162 -0.04 -5.44 6.14
C GLN A 162 -1.23 -4.50 6.37
N ALA A 163 -0.93 -3.21 6.48
CA ALA A 163 -1.87 -2.14 6.69
C ALA A 163 -1.61 -1.03 5.67
N THR A 164 -2.65 -0.28 5.34
CA THR A 164 -2.53 0.97 4.60
C THR A 164 -2.36 2.12 5.58
N ILE A 165 -1.37 2.98 5.35
CA ILE A 165 -1.14 4.21 6.10
C ILE A 165 -1.39 5.39 5.19
N ARG A 166 -2.38 6.21 5.55
CA ARG A 166 -2.74 7.47 4.88
C ARG A 166 -2.48 8.65 5.78
N ILE A 167 -2.15 9.79 5.20
CA ILE A 167 -2.11 11.08 5.90
C ILE A 167 -3.39 11.86 5.57
N GLN A 168 -4.15 12.17 6.60
CA GLN A 168 -5.42 12.88 6.47
C GLN A 168 -5.22 14.25 5.82
N ASP A 169 -6.11 14.61 4.89
CA ASP A 169 -6.11 15.89 4.14
C ASP A 169 -4.82 16.18 3.34
N HIS A 170 -3.96 15.18 3.15
CA HIS A 170 -2.71 15.28 2.38
C HIS A 170 -2.66 14.25 1.25
N ASP A 171 -2.86 12.97 1.59
CA ASP A 171 -2.70 11.89 0.61
C ASP A 171 -3.76 11.93 -0.50
N LYS A 172 -3.30 11.77 -1.74
CA LYS A 172 -4.09 11.75 -2.97
C LYS A 172 -3.35 10.95 -4.04
N LEU A 173 -4.05 10.54 -5.10
CA LEU A 173 -3.42 9.95 -6.29
C LEU A 173 -2.44 8.79 -5.96
N GLY A 174 -2.85 7.86 -5.10
CA GLY A 174 -2.02 6.71 -4.77
C GLY A 174 -0.84 6.99 -3.84
N SER A 175 -0.74 8.18 -3.24
CA SER A 175 0.41 8.56 -2.41
C SER A 175 0.50 7.86 -1.05
N GLN A 176 -0.54 7.13 -0.62
CA GLN A 176 -0.51 6.32 0.60
C GLN A 176 0.63 5.30 0.57
N ILE A 177 1.03 4.77 1.73
CA ILE A 177 1.99 3.65 1.81
C ILE A 177 1.33 2.40 2.38
N LEU A 178 1.97 1.25 2.17
CA LEU A 178 1.60 -0.02 2.79
C LEU A 178 2.71 -0.47 3.74
N SER A 179 2.37 -1.10 4.86
CA SER A 179 3.37 -1.84 5.66
C SER A 179 3.69 -3.19 5.02
N ASP A 180 4.90 -3.67 5.29
CA ASP A 180 5.41 -4.95 4.85
C ASP A 180 4.65 -6.10 5.54
N SER A 181 4.15 -7.07 4.77
CA SER A 181 3.33 -8.14 5.33
C SER A 181 4.10 -9.07 6.27
N PRO A 182 5.34 -9.51 5.99
CA PRO A 182 6.08 -10.44 6.84
C PRO A 182 6.66 -9.80 8.11
N THR A 183 6.86 -8.48 8.12
CA THR A 183 7.51 -7.79 9.25
C THR A 183 6.62 -6.78 9.94
N GLY A 184 5.61 -6.23 9.27
CA GLY A 184 4.79 -5.11 9.75
C GLY A 184 5.50 -3.77 9.63
N TYR A 185 6.73 -3.73 9.11
CA TYR A 185 7.52 -2.52 8.97
C TYR A 185 6.89 -1.57 7.96
N PHE A 186 6.94 -0.27 8.24
CA PHE A 186 6.63 0.76 7.25
C PHE A 186 7.58 1.94 7.34
N ALA A 187 7.71 2.66 6.23
CA ALA A 187 8.40 3.93 6.17
C ALA A 187 7.66 4.91 5.26
N ARG A 188 7.26 6.04 5.84
CA ARG A 188 6.66 7.20 5.17
C ARG A 188 7.72 8.30 5.06
N LEU A 189 8.35 8.37 3.90
CA LEU A 189 9.26 9.46 3.57
C LEU A 189 8.44 10.72 3.31
N ILE A 190 8.64 11.74 4.13
CA ILE A 190 7.84 12.97 4.12
C ILE A 190 8.64 14.14 4.68
N GLU A 191 8.27 15.34 4.26
CA GLU A 191 8.81 16.58 4.82
C GLU A 191 8.56 16.75 6.33
N PRO A 192 9.36 17.59 7.00
CA PRO A 192 9.16 17.91 8.40
C PRO A 192 7.81 18.58 8.59
N GLY A 193 7.11 18.21 9.64
CA GLY A 193 5.75 18.68 9.86
C GLY A 193 5.05 17.87 10.94
N ILE A 194 3.80 18.25 11.19
CA ILE A 194 2.92 17.56 12.13
C ILE A 194 1.79 16.93 11.33
N TRP A 195 1.69 15.61 11.40
CA TRP A 195 0.85 14.82 10.52
C TRP A 195 -0.18 14.01 11.30
N ASN A 196 -1.37 13.83 10.72
CA ASN A 196 -2.41 12.96 11.25
C ASN A 196 -2.48 11.71 10.37
N LEU A 197 -2.20 10.55 10.97
CA LEU A 197 -2.18 9.27 10.28
C LEU A 197 -3.53 8.56 10.43
N GLU A 198 -4.00 7.97 9.34
CA GLU A 198 -5.11 7.03 9.27
C GLU A 198 -4.54 5.66 8.89
N ILE A 199 -4.65 4.68 9.79
CA ILE A 199 -4.15 3.32 9.59
C ILE A 199 -5.34 2.37 9.50
N SER A 200 -5.39 1.59 8.42
CA SER A 200 -6.43 0.59 8.17
C SER A 200 -5.83 -0.74 7.73
N ALA A 201 -6.35 -1.86 8.24
CA ALA A 201 -5.99 -3.21 7.79
C ALA A 201 -7.24 -4.09 7.69
N ASP A 202 -7.27 -5.00 6.73
CA ASP A 202 -8.42 -5.89 6.51
C ASP A 202 -8.72 -6.74 7.76
N GLY A 203 -9.92 -6.58 8.32
CA GLY A 203 -10.34 -7.31 9.53
C GLY A 203 -9.94 -6.65 10.86
N TYR A 204 -9.46 -5.41 10.83
CA TYR A 204 -9.06 -4.62 11.99
C TYR A 204 -9.88 -3.34 12.11
N GLU A 205 -9.96 -2.79 13.31
CA GLU A 205 -10.48 -1.44 13.53
C GLU A 205 -9.49 -0.41 12.98
N ASP A 206 -10.01 0.59 12.26
CA ASP A 206 -9.19 1.72 11.80
C ASP A 206 -8.69 2.54 13.00
N LEU A 207 -7.44 2.96 12.92
CA LEU A 207 -6.78 3.77 13.95
C LEU A 207 -6.39 5.14 13.40
N GLN A 208 -6.71 6.19 14.15
CA GLN A 208 -6.20 7.54 13.89
C GLN A 208 -5.13 7.92 14.92
N ILE A 209 -3.98 8.38 14.43
CA ILE A 209 -2.90 8.92 15.27
C ILE A 209 -2.67 10.37 14.88
N ASN A 210 -3.04 11.29 15.77
CA ASN A 210 -2.92 12.72 15.52
C ASN A 210 -1.61 13.28 16.08
N GLY A 211 -1.05 14.27 15.40
CA GLY A 211 0.08 15.03 15.92
C GLY A 211 1.44 14.32 15.82
N VAL A 212 1.63 13.45 14.83
CA VAL A 212 2.91 12.78 14.58
C VAL A 212 3.89 13.78 13.98
N GLU A 213 4.94 14.10 14.71
CA GLU A 213 5.98 15.04 14.26
C GLU A 213 7.05 14.32 13.42
N SER A 214 7.23 14.76 12.16
CA SER A 214 8.37 14.43 11.30
C SER A 214 9.40 15.55 11.42
N VAL A 215 10.67 15.20 11.55
CA VAL A 215 11.79 16.15 11.64
C VAL A 215 12.82 15.82 10.56
N ARG A 216 13.44 16.85 9.98
CA ARG A 216 14.48 16.70 8.95
C ARG A 216 15.61 15.80 9.46
N ASP A 217 16.03 14.87 8.61
CA ASP A 217 17.14 13.93 8.87
C ASP A 217 16.97 13.07 10.12
N GLN A 218 15.73 12.81 10.52
CA GLN A 218 15.41 12.00 11.69
C GLN A 218 14.32 10.98 11.37
N ALA A 219 14.43 9.82 12.00
CA ALA A 219 13.37 8.82 12.02
C ALA A 219 12.44 9.09 13.20
N CYS A 220 11.15 9.25 12.91
CA CYS A 220 10.08 9.25 13.90
C CYS A 220 9.50 7.83 14.00
N TRP A 221 9.86 7.09 15.06
CA TRP A 221 9.46 5.69 15.22
C TRP A 221 8.13 5.54 15.95
N LEU A 222 7.22 4.74 15.38
CA LEU A 222 5.92 4.37 15.95
C LEU A 222 5.81 2.83 16.08
N ASP A 223 5.39 2.36 17.24
CA ASP A 223 4.96 0.96 17.45
C ASP A 223 3.44 0.96 17.55
N ILE A 224 2.78 0.38 16.54
CA ILE A 224 1.33 0.49 16.33
C ILE A 224 0.70 -0.90 16.50
N GLU A 225 -0.35 -0.95 17.33
CA GLU A 225 -1.14 -2.15 17.56
C GLU A 225 -2.57 -1.93 17.07
N LEU A 226 -3.03 -2.78 16.15
CA LEU A 226 -4.42 -2.76 15.68
C LEU A 226 -5.25 -3.82 16.40
N SER A 227 -6.45 -3.43 16.84
CA SER A 227 -7.42 -4.35 17.41
C SER A 227 -8.15 -5.09 16.29
N SER A 228 -8.11 -6.42 16.30
CA SER A 228 -8.89 -7.20 15.35
C SER A 228 -10.39 -6.99 15.62
N LEU A 229 -11.19 -6.84 14.56
CA LEU A 229 -12.65 -6.86 14.66
C LEU A 229 -13.17 -8.20 15.21
N ASP A 230 -12.36 -9.26 15.14
CA ASP A 230 -12.63 -10.57 15.73
C ASP A 230 -12.29 -10.64 17.23
N SER A 231 -11.59 -9.68 17.84
CA SER A 231 -11.31 -9.70 19.29
C SER A 231 -12.59 -9.63 20.13
N ASP A 232 -13.59 -8.88 19.66
CA ASP A 232 -14.97 -8.88 20.16
C ASP A 232 -15.70 -10.22 19.94
N ILE A 233 -15.24 -11.01 18.97
CA ILE A 233 -15.76 -12.35 18.64
C ILE A 233 -15.05 -13.44 19.46
N ARG A 234 -13.74 -13.29 19.75
CA ARG A 234 -12.95 -14.25 20.55
C ARG A 234 -13.36 -14.25 22.03
N ASN A 235 -13.82 -13.11 22.55
CA ASN A 235 -14.42 -13.03 23.89
C ASN A 235 -15.86 -13.58 23.97
N ARG A 236 -16.49 -13.86 22.82
CA ARG A 236 -17.71 -14.65 22.79
C ARG A 236 -17.30 -16.09 22.64
N GLN A 237 -17.59 -16.91 23.64
CA GLN A 237 -17.38 -18.35 23.54
C GLN A 237 -17.92 -18.83 22.18
N SER A 238 -17.03 -19.25 21.27
CA SER A 238 -17.46 -19.94 20.07
C SER A 238 -18.20 -21.18 20.55
N GLN A 239 -19.54 -21.13 20.52
CA GLN A 239 -20.30 -22.34 20.71
C GLN A 239 -20.03 -23.19 19.48
N LYS A 240 -19.30 -24.29 19.73
CA LYS A 240 -19.11 -25.47 18.88
C LYS A 240 -20.09 -25.46 17.70
N ILE A 241 -19.55 -25.51 16.47
CA ILE A 241 -20.29 -25.69 15.20
C ILE A 241 -21.59 -26.46 15.47
N SER A 242 -22.73 -25.74 15.51
CA SER A 242 -23.99 -26.31 15.96
C SER A 242 -24.71 -26.98 14.78
N GLY A 243 -24.01 -27.93 14.16
CA GLY A 243 -24.61 -28.88 13.22
C GLY A 243 -24.54 -28.50 11.74
N ILE A 244 -25.16 -29.35 10.95
CA ILE A 244 -25.32 -29.24 9.49
C ILE A 244 -26.71 -28.62 9.25
N ALA A 245 -26.77 -27.50 8.52
CA ALA A 245 -28.04 -26.98 8.05
C ALA A 245 -28.33 -27.56 6.66
N PHE A 246 -29.45 -28.25 6.53
CA PHE A 246 -29.88 -28.85 5.27
C PHE A 246 -30.67 -27.82 4.47
N LEU A 247 -30.27 -27.63 3.22
CA LEU A 247 -31.03 -26.90 2.21
C LEU A 247 -32.03 -27.86 1.57
N THR A 248 -33.32 -27.51 1.61
CA THR A 248 -34.37 -28.17 0.83
C THR A 248 -34.81 -27.22 -0.27
N GLY A 249 -34.30 -27.42 -1.48
CA GLY A 249 -34.49 -26.49 -2.59
C GLY A 249 -33.69 -25.19 -2.36
N SER A 250 -34.36 -24.04 -2.40
CA SER A 250 -33.78 -22.72 -2.12
C SER A 250 -33.92 -22.29 -0.66
N GLU A 251 -34.62 -23.04 0.19
CA GLU A 251 -34.88 -22.63 1.57
C GLU A 251 -33.90 -23.27 2.57
N LEU A 252 -33.40 -22.43 3.46
CA LEU A 252 -32.49 -22.77 4.53
C LEU A 252 -33.20 -22.58 5.87
N ASN A 253 -33.27 -23.65 6.66
CA ASN A 253 -33.84 -23.60 8.00
C ASN A 253 -32.74 -23.34 9.04
N LEU A 254 -32.69 -22.11 9.57
CA LEU A 254 -31.67 -21.64 10.49
C LEU A 254 -32.19 -21.62 11.93
N PRO A 255 -31.58 -22.37 12.87
CA PRO A 255 -31.80 -22.14 14.28
C PRO A 255 -31.07 -20.86 14.72
N VAL A 256 -31.79 -19.98 15.40
CA VAL A 256 -31.26 -18.76 16.03
C VAL A 256 -31.41 -18.95 17.54
N ASN A 257 -30.30 -19.27 18.19
CA ASN A 257 -30.30 -19.58 19.62
C ASN A 257 -30.34 -18.34 20.53
N ASN A 258 -30.05 -17.15 19.98
CA ASN A 258 -30.01 -15.88 20.71
C ASN A 258 -30.69 -14.76 19.89
N ALA A 259 -31.50 -13.93 20.54
CA ALA A 259 -32.24 -12.83 19.89
C ALA A 259 -31.32 -11.63 19.55
N GLY A 260 -31.71 -10.82 18.56
CA GLY A 260 -31.00 -9.59 18.17
C GLY A 260 -29.98 -9.76 17.04
N VAL A 261 -30.15 -10.76 16.16
CA VAL A 261 -29.24 -11.02 15.02
C VAL A 261 -29.07 -9.77 14.15
N HIS A 262 -27.82 -9.50 13.77
CA HIS A 262 -27.46 -8.36 12.92
C HIS A 262 -27.10 -8.74 11.48
N GLY A 263 -26.86 -10.02 11.15
CA GLY A 263 -26.64 -10.41 9.76
C GLY A 263 -26.36 -11.91 9.57
N ILE A 264 -26.66 -12.39 8.35
CA ILE A 264 -26.26 -13.69 7.82
C ILE A 264 -25.19 -13.45 6.76
N TYR A 265 -24.05 -14.11 6.91
CA TYR A 265 -22.91 -14.01 6.02
C TYR A 265 -22.59 -15.38 5.46
N ILE A 266 -22.42 -15.47 4.15
CA ILE A 266 -22.08 -16.71 3.45
C ILE A 266 -20.72 -16.52 2.80
N TYR A 267 -19.80 -17.41 3.14
CA TYR A 267 -18.44 -17.44 2.63
C TYR A 267 -18.22 -18.69 1.78
N ASP A 268 -17.39 -18.58 0.74
CA ASP A 268 -16.85 -19.76 0.07
C ASP A 268 -15.80 -20.48 0.95
N LEU A 269 -15.31 -21.63 0.49
CA LEU A 269 -14.30 -22.40 1.22
C LEU A 269 -12.91 -21.73 1.27
N LYS A 270 -12.68 -20.67 0.48
CA LYS A 270 -11.47 -19.85 0.54
C LYS A 270 -11.61 -18.68 1.51
N GLY A 271 -12.76 -18.56 2.19
CA GLY A 271 -13.04 -17.49 3.15
C GLY A 271 -13.52 -16.19 2.50
N LYS A 272 -13.78 -16.16 1.19
CA LYS A 272 -14.31 -14.97 0.52
C LYS A 272 -15.80 -14.84 0.81
N LEU A 273 -16.25 -13.64 1.22
CA LEU A 273 -17.67 -13.32 1.37
C LEU A 273 -18.34 -13.37 -0.01
N VAL A 274 -19.32 -14.26 -0.16
CA VAL A 274 -20.09 -14.45 -1.41
C VAL A 274 -21.51 -13.90 -1.31
N HIS A 275 -22.06 -13.78 -0.10
CA HIS A 275 -23.38 -13.19 0.10
C HIS A 275 -23.54 -12.68 1.54
N GLN A 276 -24.27 -11.58 1.70
CA GLN A 276 -24.64 -11.04 3.00
C GLN A 276 -26.10 -10.61 3.01
N TYR A 277 -26.78 -10.86 4.11
CA TYR A 277 -28.18 -10.50 4.29
C TYR A 277 -28.43 -9.97 5.70
N TYR A 278 -29.03 -8.78 5.79
CA TYR A 278 -29.37 -8.14 7.05
C TYR A 278 -30.84 -8.40 7.37
N LYS A 279 -31.12 -9.12 8.46
CA LYS A 279 -32.46 -9.30 9.01
C LYS A 279 -32.40 -9.14 10.51
N ASN A 280 -33.34 -8.40 11.08
CA ASN A 280 -33.51 -8.37 12.51
C ASN A 280 -34.30 -9.61 12.94
N TYR A 281 -33.72 -10.45 13.79
CA TYR A 281 -34.38 -11.62 14.37
C TYR A 281 -34.72 -11.32 15.84
N PRO A 282 -35.96 -10.90 16.14
CA PRO A 282 -36.30 -10.31 17.43
C PRO A 282 -36.41 -11.34 18.57
N SER A 283 -36.44 -12.63 18.26
CA SER A 283 -36.56 -13.72 19.24
C SER A 283 -35.72 -14.94 18.85
N THR A 284 -35.47 -15.81 19.82
CA THR A 284 -34.91 -17.14 19.55
C THR A 284 -35.93 -18.00 18.80
N GLY A 285 -35.47 -18.92 17.94
CA GLY A 285 -36.37 -19.76 17.15
C GLY A 285 -35.73 -20.32 15.89
N ARG A 286 -36.53 -21.00 15.06
CA ARG A 286 -36.13 -21.45 13.73
C ARG A 286 -36.69 -20.51 12.68
N TYR A 287 -35.83 -20.06 11.78
CA TYR A 287 -36.20 -19.13 10.73
C TYR A 287 -35.89 -19.73 9.36
N MET A 288 -36.85 -19.62 8.45
CA MET A 288 -36.63 -19.95 7.05
C MET A 288 -36.02 -18.76 6.33
N TYR A 289 -34.95 -19.03 5.60
CA TYR A 289 -34.26 -18.08 4.75
C TYR A 289 -34.24 -18.60 3.33
N SER A 290 -34.76 -17.82 2.37
CA SER A 290 -34.70 -18.20 0.96
C SER A 290 -33.40 -17.70 0.34
N LEU A 291 -32.66 -18.61 -0.29
CA LEU A 291 -31.52 -18.35 -1.18
C LEU A 291 -31.95 -18.16 -2.64
N GLU A 292 -33.25 -18.09 -2.91
CA GLU A 292 -33.76 -17.81 -4.24
C GLU A 292 -33.33 -16.41 -4.70
N GLY A 293 -32.90 -16.29 -5.96
CA GLY A 293 -32.40 -15.03 -6.50
C GLY A 293 -31.00 -14.59 -6.05
N THR A 294 -30.34 -15.33 -5.15
CA THR A 294 -28.97 -14.99 -4.68
C THR A 294 -27.87 -15.19 -5.73
N GLY A 295 -28.14 -15.93 -6.81
CA GLY A 295 -27.14 -16.26 -7.83
C GLY A 295 -26.01 -17.20 -7.36
N LEU A 296 -26.05 -17.68 -6.10
CA LEU A 296 -25.02 -18.57 -5.57
C LEU A 296 -24.99 -19.90 -6.34
N PRO A 297 -23.85 -20.33 -6.90
CA PRO A 297 -23.75 -21.62 -7.59
C PRO A 297 -23.91 -22.81 -6.61
N SER A 298 -24.18 -24.00 -7.14
CA SER A 298 -24.17 -25.23 -6.33
C SER A 298 -22.77 -25.47 -5.75
N GLY A 299 -22.68 -25.87 -4.49
CA GLY A 299 -21.41 -25.98 -3.80
C GLY A 299 -21.52 -26.06 -2.28
N VAL A 300 -20.37 -26.00 -1.63
CA VAL A 300 -20.23 -26.00 -0.16
C VAL A 300 -19.85 -24.60 0.29
N TYR A 301 -20.54 -24.09 1.31
CA TYR A 301 -20.30 -22.77 1.86
C TYR A 301 -20.27 -22.82 3.39
N ILE A 302 -19.70 -21.77 3.98
CA ILE A 302 -19.74 -21.52 5.41
C ILE A 302 -20.71 -20.36 5.66
N LEU A 303 -21.73 -20.62 6.45
CA LEU A 303 -22.68 -19.60 6.89
C LEU A 303 -22.33 -19.18 8.31
N LYS A 304 -22.22 -17.87 8.54
CA LYS A 304 -22.09 -17.26 9.86
C LYS A 304 -23.36 -16.45 10.18
N ILE A 305 -23.93 -16.67 11.36
CA ILE A 305 -24.95 -15.82 11.97
C ILE A 305 -24.28 -15.06 13.11
N ILE A 306 -24.33 -13.74 13.04
CA ILE A 306 -23.80 -12.88 14.09
C ILE A 306 -24.96 -12.38 14.95
N THR A 307 -24.94 -12.72 16.24
CA THR A 307 -25.88 -12.19 17.24
C THR A 307 -25.18 -11.14 18.10
N PRO A 308 -25.85 -10.48 19.06
CA PRO A 308 -25.21 -9.58 20.02
C PRO A 308 -24.42 -10.30 21.10
N VAL A 309 -24.51 -11.64 21.19
CA VAL A 309 -23.88 -12.42 22.28
C VAL A 309 -23.02 -13.59 21.78
N ASP A 310 -23.18 -14.03 20.54
CA ASP A 310 -22.42 -15.15 19.96
C ASP A 310 -22.30 -15.07 18.43
N ILE A 311 -21.46 -15.95 17.89
CA ILE A 311 -21.44 -16.30 16.46
C ILE A 311 -21.77 -17.77 16.30
N GLN A 312 -22.72 -18.05 15.42
CA GLN A 312 -23.11 -19.41 15.06
C GLN A 312 -22.63 -19.69 13.63
N SER A 313 -21.89 -20.78 13.44
CA SER A 313 -21.34 -21.18 12.14
C SER A 313 -21.90 -22.52 11.68
N TYR A 314 -22.34 -22.58 10.43
CA TYR A 314 -22.91 -23.77 9.79
C TYR A 314 -22.20 -24.06 8.47
N LYS A 315 -21.97 -25.34 8.19
CA LYS A 315 -21.62 -25.79 6.84
C LYS A 315 -22.91 -26.01 6.06
N ILE A 316 -23.06 -25.34 4.92
CA ILE A 316 -24.23 -25.48 4.06
C ILE A 316 -23.84 -26.15 2.73
N PHE A 317 -24.74 -26.99 2.23
CA PHE A 317 -24.61 -27.67 0.95
C PHE A 317 -25.73 -27.18 0.04
N LYS A 318 -25.39 -26.46 -1.03
CA LYS A 318 -26.35 -26.09 -2.07
C LYS A 318 -26.27 -27.12 -3.20
N LEU A 319 -27.27 -28.00 -3.25
CA LEU A 319 -27.46 -28.96 -4.34
C LEU A 319 -28.33 -28.32 -5.43
N GLN A 320 -28.22 -28.79 -6.68
CA GLN A 320 -29.07 -28.33 -7.78
C GLN A 320 -30.55 -28.66 -7.55
#